data_AF-A0AAJ7T0V6-F1
#
_entry.id   AF-A0AAJ7T0V6-F1
#
_cell.length_a   1.000
_cell.length_b   1.000
_cell.length_c   1.000
_cell.angle_alpha   90.00
_cell.angle_beta   90.00
_cell.angle_gamma   90.00
#
_symmetry.space_group_name_H-M   'P 1'
#
loop_
_entity.id
_entity.type
_entity.pdbx_description
1 polymer ?
#
loop_
_entity_poly.entity_id
_entity_poly.type
_entity_poly.pdbx_seq_one_letter_code
_entity_poly.pdbx_strand_id
1 'polypeptide(L)'
;MGYYRVHYDDGNFQHLLDQLNLNHSAIPLQNRAQLIDDTFSLATAAKVAIEKALETTVYLENEDEYVPWRTALNNLGYINEMFSTSKYYGSIQARKKQAHLLITHHSILILF
;
A
#
# COMPACT_ATOMS: atom_id res chain seq x y z
N MET A 1 21.36 9.55 -2.38
CA MET A 1 21.50 10.17 -1.06
C MET A 1 20.40 11.20 -0.91
N GLY A 2 19.38 10.89 -0.09
CA GLY A 2 18.20 11.74 0.08
C GLY A 2 17.11 11.04 0.91
N TYR A 3 17.46 10.60 2.12
CA TYR A 3 16.49 10.15 3.12
C TYR A 3 15.84 11.40 3.74
N TYR A 4 14.79 11.90 3.10
CA TYR A 4 13.82 12.74 3.79
C TYR A 4 12.60 11.86 4.02
N ARG A 5 12.30 11.54 5.28
CA ARG A 5 10.96 11.12 5.68
C ARG A 5 10.07 12.32 5.38
N VAL A 6 9.50 12.36 4.18
CA VAL A 6 8.63 13.44 3.73
C VAL A 6 7.46 13.45 4.71
N HIS A 7 7.44 14.48 5.55
CA HIS A 7 6.28 14.80 6.37
C HIS A 7 5.25 15.30 5.36
N TYR A 8 4.46 14.40 4.78
CA TYR A 8 3.42 14.77 3.83
C TYR A 8 2.38 15.60 4.59
N ASP A 9 2.35 16.93 4.39
CA ASP A 9 1.19 17.74 4.73
C ASP A 9 -0.05 17.05 4.14
N ASP A 10 -1.13 16.96 4.92
CA ASP A 10 -2.31 16.14 4.58
C ASP A 10 -2.86 16.45 3.16
N GLY A 11 -2.76 17.70 2.71
CA GLY A 11 -3.12 18.10 1.35
C GLY A 11 -2.24 17.48 0.25
N ASN A 12 -0.92 17.45 0.44
CA ASN A 12 0.01 16.86 -0.53
C ASN A 12 -0.14 15.33 -0.57
N PHE A 13 -0.42 14.70 0.57
CA PHE A 13 -0.74 13.28 0.62
C PHE A 13 -2.00 12.95 -0.19
N GLN A 14 -3.08 13.72 -0.01
CA GLN A 14 -4.31 13.50 -0.76
C GLN A 14 -4.09 13.69 -2.27
N HIS A 15 -3.35 14.72 -2.69
CA HIS A 15 -3.02 14.91 -4.09
C HIS A 15 -2.23 13.73 -4.70
N LEU A 16 -1.34 13.12 -3.92
CA LEU A 16 -0.62 11.91 -4.36
C LEU A 16 -1.57 10.72 -4.50
N LEU A 17 -2.49 10.52 -3.56
CA LEU A 17 -3.50 9.47 -3.66
C LEU A 17 -4.41 9.69 -4.88
N ASP A 18 -4.87 10.91 -5.11
CA ASP A 18 -5.70 11.24 -6.26
C ASP A 18 -4.94 10.98 -7.57
N GLN A 19 -3.67 11.37 -7.64
CA GLN A 19 -2.81 11.09 -8.79
C GLN A 19 -2.56 9.60 -8.99
N LEU A 20 -2.38 8.82 -7.91
CA LEU A 20 -2.23 7.37 -7.99
C LEU A 20 -3.49 6.70 -8.55
N ASN A 21 -4.68 7.13 -8.12
CA ASN A 21 -5.94 6.59 -8.60
C ASN A 21 -6.25 7.03 -10.05
N LEU A 22 -5.86 8.25 -10.43
CA LEU A 22 -6.09 8.77 -11.78
C LEU A 22 -5.12 8.20 -12.80
N ASN A 23 -3.82 8.22 -12.49
CA ASN A 23 -2.73 7.75 -13.34
C ASN A 23 -1.48 7.50 -12.48
N HIS A 24 -1.38 6.29 -11.92
CA HIS A 24 -0.24 5.86 -11.11
C HIS A 24 1.09 5.92 -11.89
N SER A 25 1.10 5.69 -13.20
CA SER A 25 2.31 5.73 -14.04
C SER A 25 2.94 7.13 -14.16
N ALA A 26 2.23 8.19 -13.81
CA ALA A 26 2.80 9.53 -13.67
C ALA A 26 3.75 9.65 -12.46
N ILE A 27 3.61 8.77 -11.47
CA ILE A 27 4.49 8.69 -10.30
C ILE A 27 5.49 7.55 -10.53
N PRO A 28 6.81 7.79 -10.35
CA PRO A 28 7.81 6.75 -10.55
C PRO A 28 7.56 5.50 -9.70
N LEU A 29 7.81 4.32 -10.27
CA LEU A 29 7.62 3.01 -9.64
C LEU A 29 8.13 2.95 -8.20
N GLN A 30 9.37 3.42 -7.98
CA GLN A 30 10.01 3.42 -6.66
C GLN A 30 9.26 4.30 -5.66
N ASN A 31 8.75 5.46 -6.11
CA ASN A 31 8.03 6.39 -5.26
C ASN A 31 6.66 5.82 -4.85
N ARG A 32 6.00 5.07 -5.74
CA ARG A 32 4.73 4.40 -5.41
C ARG A 32 4.92 3.37 -4.31
N ALA A 33 5.94 2.50 -4.47
CA ALA A 33 6.30 1.51 -3.47
C ALA A 33 6.73 2.17 -2.15
N GLN A 34 7.52 3.24 -2.20
CA GLN A 34 7.96 3.97 -1.02
C GLN A 34 6.80 4.63 -0.28
N LEU A 35 5.83 5.23 -0.98
CA LEU A 35 4.66 5.84 -0.35
C LEU A 35 3.87 4.82 0.48
N ILE A 36 3.67 3.62 -0.06
CA ILE A 36 3.02 2.52 0.65
C ILE A 36 3.85 2.17 1.89
N ASP A 37 5.15 1.91 1.73
CA ASP A 37 6.02 1.47 2.82
C ASP A 37 6.13 2.48 3.96
N ASP A 38 6.33 3.75 3.63
CA ASP A 38 6.47 4.84 4.60
C ASP A 38 5.16 5.03 5.39
N THR A 39 4.01 5.01 4.70
CA THR A 39 2.72 5.26 5.37
C THR A 39 2.35 4.11 6.30
N PHE A 40 2.62 2.85 5.91
CA PHE A 40 2.46 1.69 6.77
C PHE A 40 3.43 1.71 7.96
N SER A 41 4.70 2.07 7.73
CA SER A 41 5.69 2.22 8.81
C SER A 41 5.27 3.28 9.84
N LEU A 42 4.73 4.41 9.38
CA LEU A 42 4.18 5.45 10.26
C LEU A 42 2.94 4.97 11.02
N ALA A 43 2.06 4.20 10.38
CA ALA A 43 0.87 3.65 11.04
C ALA A 43 1.25 2.63 12.12
N THR A 44 2.20 1.72 11.84
CA THR A 44 2.75 0.79 12.83
C THR A 44 3.39 1.50 14.01
N ALA A 45 4.07 2.62 13.78
CA ALA A 45 4.64 3.45 14.83
C ALA A 45 3.60 4.34 15.56
N ALA A 46 2.30 4.14 15.29
CA ALA A 46 1.19 4.94 15.82
C ALA A 46 1.35 6.46 15.58
N LYS A 47 2.04 6.84 14.49
CA LYS A 47 2.25 8.24 14.09
C LYS A 47 1.15 8.76 13.17
N VAL A 48 0.49 7.87 12.44
CA VAL A 48 -0.70 8.16 11.63
C VAL A 48 -1.76 7.08 11.86
N ALA A 49 -3.00 7.38 11.50
CA ALA A 49 -4.09 6.41 11.53
C ALA A 49 -3.85 5.28 10.54
N ILE A 50 -4.23 4.04 10.90
CA ILE A 50 -4.07 2.88 10.02
C ILE A 50 -4.88 3.05 8.72
N GLU A 51 -5.99 3.74 8.80
CA GLU A 51 -6.84 4.11 7.67
C GLU A 51 -6.04 4.86 6.60
N LYS A 52 -5.16 5.79 7.00
CA LYS A 52 -4.29 6.56 6.09
C LYS A 52 -3.31 5.65 5.33
N ALA A 53 -2.78 4.63 5.97
CA ALA A 53 -1.94 3.63 5.30
C ALA A 53 -2.75 2.74 4.35
N LEU A 54 -3.97 2.37 4.75
CA LEU A 54 -4.83 1.55 3.90
C LEU A 54 -5.36 2.32 2.67
N GLU A 55 -5.43 3.64 2.71
CA GLU A 55 -5.76 4.47 1.55
C GLU A 55 -4.71 4.35 0.43
N THR A 56 -3.43 4.18 0.77
CA THR A 56 -2.36 4.00 -0.24
C THR A 56 -2.48 2.68 -1.00
N THR A 57 -3.33 1.74 -0.55
CA THR A 57 -3.54 0.46 -1.25
C THR A 57 -4.73 0.49 -2.21
N VAL A 58 -5.54 1.56 -2.22
CA VAL A 58 -6.76 1.62 -3.04
C VAL A 58 -6.42 1.58 -4.53
N TYR A 59 -5.44 2.38 -4.95
CA TYR A 59 -5.06 2.50 -6.35
C TYR A 59 -4.47 1.19 -6.94
N LEU A 60 -4.07 0.23 -6.09
CA LEU A 60 -3.43 -1.01 -6.52
C LEU A 60 -4.30 -1.81 -7.49
N GLU A 61 -5.62 -1.64 -7.45
CA GLU A 61 -6.51 -2.26 -8.46
C GLU A 61 -6.12 -1.92 -9.90
N ASN A 62 -5.46 -0.78 -10.12
CA ASN A 62 -4.95 -0.31 -11.41
C ASN A 62 -3.43 -0.52 -11.57
N GLU A 63 -2.72 -1.00 -10.55
CA GLU A 63 -1.26 -1.20 -10.61
C GLU A 63 -0.91 -2.48 -11.37
N ASP A 64 -0.03 -2.36 -12.35
CA ASP A 64 0.48 -3.45 -13.20
C ASP A 64 1.89 -3.90 -12.81
N GLU A 65 2.63 -3.08 -12.07
CA GLU A 65 4.01 -3.37 -11.67
C GLU A 65 4.09 -4.19 -10.37
N TYR A 66 5.04 -5.13 -10.34
CA TYR A 66 5.18 -6.06 -9.22
C TYR A 66 5.62 -5.41 -7.90
N VAL A 67 6.47 -4.38 -7.97
CA VAL A 67 7.15 -3.83 -6.77
C VAL A 67 6.15 -3.23 -5.77
N PRO A 68 5.19 -2.36 -6.16
CA PRO A 68 4.22 -1.77 -5.23
C PRO A 68 3.26 -2.81 -4.67
N TRP A 69 2.82 -3.79 -5.49
CA TRP A 69 2.04 -4.94 -5.04
C TRP A 69 2.74 -5.74 -3.94
N ARG A 70 4.01 -6.10 -4.16
CA ARG A 70 4.82 -6.83 -3.18
C ARG A 70 4.95 -6.03 -1.88
N THR A 71 5.25 -4.73 -1.98
CA THR A 71 5.40 -3.86 -0.80
C THR A 71 4.11 -3.78 0.01
N ALA A 72 2.95 -3.61 -0.65
CA ALA A 72 1.66 -3.59 0.03
C ALA A 72 1.32 -4.92 0.69
N LEU A 73 1.55 -6.05 0.01
CA LEU A 73 1.31 -7.37 0.58
C LEU A 73 2.16 -7.65 1.82
N ASN A 74 3.45 -7.30 1.80
CA ASN A 74 4.35 -7.46 2.94
C ASN A 74 3.85 -6.64 4.14
N ASN A 75 3.49 -5.39 3.90
CA ASN A 75 2.99 -4.49 4.94
C ASN A 75 1.62 -4.92 5.48
N LEU A 76 0.68 -5.35 4.64
CA LEU A 76 -0.59 -5.94 5.06
C LEU A 76 -0.38 -7.27 5.80
N GLY A 77 0.64 -8.04 5.45
CA GLY A 77 1.09 -9.23 6.16
C GLY A 77 1.45 -8.91 7.61
N TYR A 78 2.39 -7.98 7.77
CA TYR A 78 2.88 -7.52 9.06
C TYR A 78 1.78 -6.93 9.95
N ILE A 79 0.95 -6.05 9.37
CA ILE A 79 -0.18 -5.46 10.08
C ILE A 79 -1.21 -6.53 10.45
N ASN A 80 -1.50 -7.50 9.59
CA ASN A 80 -2.41 -8.59 9.94
C ASN A 80 -1.88 -9.41 11.13
N GLU A 81 -0.59 -9.67 11.22
CA GLU A 81 0.01 -10.35 12.37
C GLU A 81 -0.12 -9.50 13.63
N MET A 82 0.20 -8.20 13.56
CA MET A 82 0.07 -7.27 14.67
C MET A 82 -1.39 -7.12 15.17
N PHE A 83 -2.34 -7.04 14.24
CA PHE A 83 -3.77 -6.81 14.51
C PHE A 83 -4.59 -8.10 14.63
N SER A 84 -4.02 -9.29 14.42
CA SER A 84 -4.69 -10.58 14.69
C SER A 84 -5.12 -10.75 16.15
N THR A 85 -4.67 -9.85 17.03
CA THR A 85 -5.05 -9.73 18.44
C THR A 85 -6.00 -8.57 18.73
N SER A 86 -6.41 -7.76 17.73
CA SER A 86 -7.26 -6.58 17.92
C SER A 86 -8.39 -6.42 16.88
N LYS A 87 -9.37 -5.55 17.18
CA LYS A 87 -10.68 -5.44 16.49
C LYS A 87 -10.67 -5.14 14.97
N TYR A 88 -9.52 -4.88 14.35
CA TYR A 88 -9.39 -4.46 12.94
C TYR A 88 -9.13 -5.60 11.94
N TYR A 89 -9.05 -6.83 12.42
CA TYR A 89 -8.75 -8.03 11.62
C TYR A 89 -9.64 -8.21 10.37
N GLY A 90 -10.94 -7.88 10.45
CA GLY A 90 -11.90 -8.10 9.36
C GLY A 90 -11.64 -7.25 8.11
N SER A 91 -11.26 -5.98 8.26
CA SER A 91 -11.01 -5.09 7.11
C SER A 91 -9.71 -5.44 6.38
N ILE A 92 -8.69 -5.90 7.13
CA ILE A 92 -7.41 -6.36 6.59
C ILE A 92 -7.59 -7.65 5.78
N GLN A 93 -8.42 -8.59 6.26
CA GLN A 93 -8.67 -9.85 5.56
C GLN A 93 -9.38 -9.65 4.21
N ALA A 94 -10.32 -8.72 4.12
CA ALA A 94 -11.01 -8.39 2.88
C ALA A 94 -10.05 -7.86 1.80
N ARG A 95 -9.16 -6.95 2.18
CA ARG A 95 -8.15 -6.37 1.27
C ARG A 95 -7.09 -7.39 0.83
N LYS A 96 -6.63 -8.26 1.73
CA LYS A 96 -5.74 -9.39 1.37
C LYS A 96 -6.36 -10.31 0.33
N LYS A 97 -7.64 -10.64 0.48
CA LYS A 97 -8.36 -11.49 -0.48
C LYS A 97 -8.45 -10.85 -1.86
N GLN A 98 -8.73 -9.54 -1.91
CA GLN A 98 -8.76 -8.78 -3.16
C GLN A 98 -7.37 -8.73 -3.82
N ALA A 99 -6.31 -8.46 -3.06
CA ALA A 99 -4.94 -8.46 -3.57
C ALA A 99 -4.50 -9.83 -4.11
N HIS A 100 -4.80 -10.91 -3.38
CA HIS A 100 -4.51 -12.28 -3.83
C HIS A 100 -5.24 -12.64 -5.13
N LEU A 101 -6.52 -12.24 -5.24
CA LEU A 101 -7.32 -12.46 -6.45
C LEU A 101 -6.76 -11.71 -7.67
N LEU A 102 -6.27 -10.48 -7.48
CA LEU A 102 -5.68 -9.68 -8.56
C LEU A 102 -4.33 -10.25 -9.04
N ILE A 103 -3.49 -10.69 -8.10
CA ILE A 103 -2.20 -11.32 -8.42
C ILE A 103 -2.41 -12.65 -9.14
N THR A 104 -3.37 -13.48 -8.71
CA THR A 104 -3.67 -14.75 -9.40
C THR A 104 -4.31 -14.54 -10.77
N HIS A 105 -5.05 -13.45 -10.98
CA HIS A 105 -5.57 -13.08 -12.31
C HIS A 105 -4.51 -12.48 -13.25
N HIS A 106 -3.49 -11.77 -12.74
CA HIS A 106 -2.38 -11.23 -13.55
C HIS A 106 -1.21 -12.21 -13.73
N SER A 107 -1.08 -13.23 -12.87
CA SER A 107 0.02 -14.21 -12.91
C SER A 107 -0.40 -15.51 -13.61
N ILE A 108 -0.69 -15.43 -14.91
CA ILE A 108 -0.60 -16.61 -15.80
C ILE A 108 0.80 -16.74 -16.43
N LEU A 109 1.74 -15.80 -16.18
CA LEU A 109 3.02 -15.78 -16.92
C LEU A 109 4.32 -15.91 -16.12
N ILE A 110 4.31 -16.26 -14.83
CA ILE A 110 5.55 -16.67 -14.15
C ILE A 110 5.28 -17.85 -13.21
N LEU A 111 5.29 -19.07 -13.78
CA LEU A 111 5.64 -20.29 -13.08
C LEU A 111 7.15 -20.52 -13.29
N PHE A 112 7.96 -20.33 -12.24
CA PHE A 112 9.04 -21.20 -11.76
C PHE A 112 9.60 -20.62 -10.46
#